data_AF-R4LZB7-F1
#
_entry.id   AF-R4LZB7-F1
#
_cell.length_a   1.000
_cell.length_b   1.000
_cell.length_c   1.000
_cell.angle_alpha   90.00
_cell.angle_beta   90.00
_cell.angle_gamma   90.00
#
_symmetry.space_group_name_H-M   'P 1'
#
loop_
_entity.id
_entity.type
_entity.pdbx_description
1 polymer ?
#
loop_
_entity_poly.entity_id
_entity_poly.type
_entity_poly.pdbx_seq_one_letter_code
_entity_poly.pdbx_strand_id
1 'polypeptide(L)'
;MSETRLAADSHPSDTDSGGSASNQRVARNRAIPLALAVAVTVVVLQALLVPLFAGPAAHLEPRGLPLAVAGPQPAADQLAARLSSAHPGAFDVEVVEDADAAIRNRAVYGAVVLTPAGPALHVASAAGPAVATLLTQATAQLGPGRPVPVVDVVATDPDDPRGAAFGAGFLPLAITGLLAGVLTVLLVPGRGARVLALGGFAVLAGPAGGVRAARLAGRHPR
;
A
#
# COMPACT_ATOMS: atom_id res chain seq x y z
N MET A 1 42.66 64.98 57.14
CA MET A 1 41.23 65.14 57.53
C MET A 1 40.45 65.14 56.23
N SER A 2 40.24 63.98 55.62
CA SER A 2 39.35 62.88 56.04
C SER A 2 37.90 63.24 55.71
N GLU A 3 37.35 62.58 54.69
CA GLU A 3 36.22 61.65 54.77
C GLU A 3 35.48 61.63 53.42
N THR A 4 35.69 60.61 52.59
CA THR A 4 34.98 59.32 52.55
C THR A 4 33.95 59.34 51.41
N ARG A 5 34.40 58.86 50.24
CA ARG A 5 33.54 58.35 49.17
C ARG A 5 32.68 57.23 49.76
N LEU A 6 31.36 57.36 49.73
CA LEU A 6 30.45 56.25 50.03
C LEU A 6 29.72 55.84 48.75
N ALA A 7 29.90 54.58 48.41
CA ALA A 7 29.46 53.93 47.20
C ALA A 7 27.93 53.87 47.10
N ALA A 8 27.44 54.05 45.88
CA ALA A 8 26.09 53.72 45.50
C ALA A 8 25.91 52.18 45.57
N ASP A 9 25.22 51.72 46.60
CA ASP A 9 24.73 50.34 46.69
C ASP A 9 23.38 50.27 45.97
N SER A 10 23.38 49.83 44.71
CA SER A 10 22.19 49.49 43.97
C SER A 10 21.81 48.04 44.27
N HIS A 11 20.90 47.85 45.22
CA HIS A 11 20.28 46.56 45.51
C HIS A 11 19.49 46.06 44.27
N PRO A 12 19.83 44.92 43.65
CA PRO A 12 19.03 44.35 42.57
C PRO A 12 17.74 43.75 43.15
N SER A 13 16.62 44.12 42.55
CA SER A 13 15.27 43.68 42.92
C SER A 13 15.03 42.19 42.62
N ASP A 14 14.95 41.38 43.67
CA ASP A 14 14.50 39.98 43.67
C ASP A 14 13.00 39.83 43.31
N THR A 15 12.63 40.07 42.04
CA THR A 15 11.21 39.94 41.60
C THR A 15 10.97 39.03 40.39
N ASP A 16 12.01 38.44 39.79
CA ASP A 16 11.84 37.64 38.55
C ASP A 16 11.65 36.12 38.75
N SER A 17 11.82 35.60 39.97
CA SER A 17 11.78 34.15 40.23
C SER A 17 10.36 33.57 40.34
N GLY A 18 9.38 34.35 40.79
CA GLY A 18 7.98 33.90 40.99
C GLY A 18 7.16 33.77 39.69
N GLY A 19 7.41 34.63 38.71
CA GLY A 19 6.74 34.60 37.40
C GLY A 19 7.20 33.43 36.53
N SER A 20 8.49 33.09 36.59
CA SER A 20 9.07 31.99 35.80
C SER A 20 8.61 30.62 36.30
N ALA A 21 8.57 30.39 37.63
CA ALA A 21 8.14 29.11 38.21
C ALA A 21 6.65 28.81 38.02
N SER A 22 5.78 29.82 37.98
CA SER A 22 4.34 29.67 37.76
C SER A 22 4.01 29.40 36.29
N ASN A 23 4.62 30.13 35.35
CA ASN A 23 4.47 29.89 33.91
C ASN A 23 4.99 28.50 33.50
N GLN A 24 6.11 28.05 34.08
CA GLN A 24 6.68 26.74 33.80
C GLN A 24 5.83 25.57 34.32
N ARG A 25 5.13 25.77 35.45
CA ARG A 25 4.12 24.82 35.97
C ARG A 25 2.88 24.73 35.08
N VAL A 26 2.37 25.86 34.58
CA VAL A 26 1.20 25.90 33.69
C VAL A 26 1.50 25.26 32.33
N ALA A 27 2.67 25.54 31.74
CA ALA A 27 3.11 24.93 30.48
C ALA A 27 3.27 23.41 30.62
N ARG A 28 3.89 22.94 31.70
CA ARG A 28 4.05 21.51 32.00
C ARG A 28 2.72 20.80 32.23
N ASN A 29 1.76 21.44 32.91
CA ASN A 29 0.43 20.87 33.15
C ASN A 29 -0.42 20.72 31.88
N ARG A 30 -0.15 21.50 30.83
CA ARG A 30 -0.84 21.37 29.52
C ARG A 30 -0.12 20.42 28.56
N ALA A 31 1.19 20.24 28.70
CA ALA A 31 1.98 19.35 27.86
C ALA A 31 1.66 17.86 28.11
N ILE A 32 1.45 17.47 29.36
CA ILE A 32 1.11 16.08 29.74
C ILE A 32 -0.22 15.61 29.13
N PRO A 33 -1.36 16.31 29.28
CA PRO A 33 -2.63 15.87 28.69
C PRO A 33 -2.61 15.90 27.17
N LEU A 34 -1.89 16.84 26.55
CA LEU A 34 -1.70 16.87 25.09
C LEU A 34 -0.91 15.64 24.61
N ALA A 35 0.21 15.32 25.25
CA ALA A 35 1.03 14.16 24.91
C ALA A 35 0.24 12.85 25.07
N LEU A 36 -0.55 12.74 26.14
CA LEU A 36 -1.46 11.62 26.37
C LEU A 36 -2.55 11.54 25.28
N ALA A 37 -3.18 12.66 24.93
CA ALA A 37 -4.19 12.70 23.87
C ALA A 37 -3.62 12.29 22.50
N VAL A 38 -2.40 12.75 22.16
CA VAL A 38 -1.70 12.35 20.93
C VAL A 38 -1.38 10.86 20.96
N ALA A 39 -0.82 10.33 22.04
CA ALA A 39 -0.49 8.91 22.18
C ALA A 39 -1.74 8.04 22.03
N VAL A 40 -2.84 8.39 22.72
CA VAL A 40 -4.13 7.69 22.60
C VAL A 40 -4.65 7.75 21.18
N THR A 41 -4.59 8.92 20.52
CA THR A 41 -5.03 9.08 19.12
C THR A 41 -4.23 8.18 18.18
N VAL A 42 -2.91 8.12 18.32
CA VAL A 42 -2.05 7.26 17.50
C VAL A 42 -2.35 5.78 17.74
N VAL A 43 -2.52 5.35 18.99
CA VAL A 43 -2.85 3.96 19.32
C VAL A 43 -4.21 3.56 18.77
N VAL A 44 -5.23 4.42 18.92
CA VAL A 44 -6.56 4.20 18.33
C VAL A 44 -6.46 4.11 16.81
N LEU A 45 -5.71 5.01 16.17
CA LEU A 45 -5.50 4.97 14.73
C LEU A 45 -4.79 3.68 14.29
N GLN A 46 -3.76 3.23 15.01
CA GLN A 46 -3.09 1.96 14.73
C GLN A 46 -4.03 0.77 14.90
N ALA A 47 -4.79 0.73 16.00
CA ALA A 47 -5.77 -0.30 16.28
C ALA A 47 -6.89 -0.36 15.23
N LEU A 48 -7.19 0.75 14.55
CA LEU A 48 -8.12 0.80 13.43
C LEU A 48 -7.45 0.42 12.11
N LEU A 49 -6.28 0.98 11.80
CA LEU A 49 -5.61 0.80 10.51
C LEU A 49 -5.05 -0.61 10.34
N VAL A 50 -4.47 -1.22 11.38
CA VAL A 50 -3.86 -2.56 11.26
C VAL A 50 -4.90 -3.59 10.82
N PRO A 51 -6.06 -3.76 11.47
CA PRO A 51 -7.09 -4.68 10.99
C PRO A 51 -7.69 -4.25 9.63
N LEU A 52 -7.81 -2.95 9.37
CA LEU A 52 -8.36 -2.45 8.10
C LEU A 52 -7.51 -2.88 6.90
N PHE A 53 -6.19 -2.93 7.04
CA PHE A 53 -5.28 -3.31 5.96
C PHE A 53 -4.84 -4.78 6.03
N ALA A 54 -4.55 -5.30 7.23
CA ALA A 54 -4.11 -6.68 7.42
C ALA A 54 -5.27 -7.68 7.27
N GLY A 55 -6.49 -7.31 7.68
CA GLY A 55 -7.67 -8.16 7.59
C GLY A 55 -7.97 -8.61 6.15
N PRO A 56 -8.17 -7.67 5.20
CA PRO A 56 -8.40 -8.00 3.80
C PRO A 56 -7.23 -8.76 3.17
N ALA A 57 -5.99 -8.40 3.50
CA ALA A 57 -4.81 -9.08 2.98
C ALA A 57 -4.68 -10.54 3.47
N ALA A 58 -5.14 -10.82 4.69
CA ALA A 58 -5.13 -12.17 5.27
C ALA A 58 -6.31 -13.04 4.80
N HIS A 59 -7.41 -12.44 4.34
CA HIS A 59 -8.63 -13.14 3.91
C HIS A 59 -8.92 -12.91 2.42
N LEU A 60 -7.87 -13.04 1.60
CA LEU A 60 -7.98 -13.01 0.15
C LEU A 60 -8.56 -14.34 -0.35
N GLU A 61 -9.89 -14.46 -0.32
CA GLU A 61 -10.60 -15.50 -1.03
C GLU A 61 -10.97 -14.98 -2.44
N PRO A 62 -10.82 -15.78 -3.51
CA PRO A 62 -11.40 -15.43 -4.80
C PRO A 62 -12.91 -15.23 -4.61
N ARG A 63 -13.46 -14.12 -5.12
CA ARG A 63 -14.90 -13.82 -5.09
C ARG A 63 -15.31 -13.31 -6.46
N GLY A 64 -16.06 -14.12 -7.19
CA GLY A 64 -16.47 -13.83 -8.57
C GLY A 64 -15.30 -13.51 -9.49
N LEU A 65 -14.14 -14.18 -9.30
CA LEU A 65 -12.98 -13.93 -10.13
C LEU A 65 -13.22 -14.46 -11.55
N PRO A 66 -13.15 -13.62 -12.60
CA PRO A 66 -13.36 -14.06 -13.98
C PRO A 66 -12.27 -15.07 -14.39
N LEU A 67 -12.69 -16.32 -14.62
CA LEU A 67 -11.84 -17.45 -14.97
C LEU A 67 -12.39 -18.14 -16.21
N ALA A 68 -11.61 -18.22 -17.28
CA ALA A 68 -12.03 -18.93 -18.47
C ALA A 68 -11.73 -20.44 -18.37
N VAL A 69 -12.49 -21.25 -19.11
CA VAL A 69 -12.15 -22.64 -19.41
C VAL A 69 -12.13 -22.81 -20.93
N ALA A 70 -11.05 -23.35 -21.48
CA ALA A 70 -10.94 -23.64 -22.91
C ALA A 70 -10.63 -25.11 -23.14
N GLY A 71 -11.26 -25.71 -24.16
CA GLY A 71 -11.11 -27.12 -24.49
C GLY A 71 -12.31 -27.65 -25.29
N PRO A 72 -12.35 -28.96 -25.58
CA PRO A 72 -13.51 -29.57 -26.22
C PRO A 72 -14.77 -29.30 -25.38
N GLN A 73 -15.81 -28.70 -25.98
CA GLN A 73 -17.02 -28.23 -25.28
C GLN A 73 -17.56 -29.19 -24.20
N PRO A 74 -17.80 -30.50 -24.46
CA PRO A 74 -18.35 -31.38 -23.44
C PRO A 74 -17.45 -31.58 -22.21
N ALA A 75 -16.13 -31.43 -22.37
CA ALA A 75 -15.17 -31.51 -21.28
C ALA A 75 -14.98 -30.17 -20.57
N ALA A 76 -15.00 -29.07 -21.32
CA ALA A 76 -14.91 -27.70 -20.79
C ALA A 76 -16.12 -27.38 -19.90
N ASP A 77 -17.34 -27.72 -20.34
CA ASP A 77 -18.58 -27.50 -19.58
C ASP A 77 -18.59 -28.30 -18.26
N GLN A 78 -18.10 -29.55 -18.30
CA GLN A 78 -17.97 -30.38 -17.10
C GLN A 78 -16.95 -29.81 -16.12
N LEU A 79 -15.82 -29.31 -16.61
CA LEU A 79 -14.81 -28.69 -15.76
C LEU A 79 -15.32 -27.38 -15.17
N ALA A 80 -16.00 -26.56 -15.96
CA ALA A 80 -16.64 -25.33 -15.49
C ALA A 80 -17.65 -25.63 -14.37
N ALA A 81 -18.54 -26.59 -14.58
CA ALA A 81 -19.51 -27.01 -13.57
C ALA A 81 -18.84 -27.55 -12.28
N ARG A 82 -17.73 -28.28 -12.40
CA ARG A 82 -16.96 -28.77 -11.25
C ARG A 82 -16.29 -27.64 -10.49
N LEU A 83 -15.69 -26.67 -11.17
CA LEU A 83 -15.05 -25.51 -10.55
C LEU A 83 -16.06 -24.64 -9.81
N SER A 84 -17.21 -24.34 -10.43
CA SER A 84 -18.29 -23.60 -9.79
C SER A 84 -18.88 -24.35 -8.58
N SER A 85 -18.93 -25.68 -8.63
CA SER A 85 -19.45 -26.51 -7.53
C SER A 85 -18.45 -26.69 -6.38
N ALA A 86 -17.16 -26.83 -6.68
CA ALA A 86 -16.10 -27.00 -5.69
C ALA A 86 -15.82 -25.70 -4.93
N HIS A 87 -15.95 -24.56 -5.61
CA HIS A 87 -15.61 -23.24 -5.07
C HIS A 87 -16.78 -22.25 -5.32
N PRO A 88 -17.91 -22.42 -4.61
CA PRO A 88 -19.11 -21.62 -4.84
C PRO A 88 -18.85 -20.13 -4.60
N GLY A 89 -19.15 -19.31 -5.61
CA GLY A 89 -18.97 -17.86 -5.57
C GLY A 89 -17.52 -17.38 -5.70
N ALA A 90 -16.56 -18.30 -5.87
CA ALA A 90 -15.14 -17.93 -5.93
C ALA A 90 -14.69 -17.50 -7.34
N PHE A 91 -15.20 -18.20 -8.36
CA PHE A 91 -14.88 -17.99 -9.76
C PHE A 91 -16.16 -17.74 -10.57
N ASP A 92 -16.11 -16.75 -11.46
CA ASP A 92 -17.09 -16.59 -12.53
C ASP A 92 -16.53 -17.28 -13.77
N VAL A 93 -17.07 -18.46 -14.09
CA VAL A 93 -16.46 -19.37 -15.04
C VAL A 93 -17.15 -19.26 -16.39
N GLU A 94 -16.40 -18.83 -17.40
CA GLU A 94 -16.87 -18.74 -18.79
C GLU A 94 -16.13 -19.73 -19.68
N VAL A 95 -16.86 -20.43 -20.54
CA VAL A 95 -16.26 -21.33 -21.53
C VAL A 95 -15.95 -20.55 -22.79
N VAL A 96 -14.68 -20.54 -23.19
CA VAL A 96 -14.17 -19.77 -24.34
C VAL A 96 -13.44 -20.68 -25.32
N GLU A 97 -13.44 -20.29 -26.59
CA GLU A 97 -12.67 -20.99 -27.64
C GLU A 97 -11.17 -20.67 -27.57
N ASP A 98 -10.83 -19.39 -27.37
CA ASP A 98 -9.45 -18.88 -27.29
C ASP A 98 -9.18 -18.23 -25.93
N ALA A 99 -8.57 -19.01 -25.03
CA ALA A 99 -8.16 -18.56 -23.71
C ALA A 99 -7.14 -17.41 -23.73
N ASP A 100 -6.17 -17.46 -24.65
CA ASP A 100 -5.07 -16.50 -24.68
C ASP A 100 -5.54 -15.14 -25.18
N ALA A 101 -6.48 -15.12 -26.13
CA ALA A 101 -7.15 -13.88 -26.57
C ALA A 101 -7.98 -13.27 -25.43
N ALA A 102 -8.76 -14.08 -24.70
CA ALA A 102 -9.57 -13.60 -23.58
C ALA A 102 -8.70 -12.97 -22.46
N ILE A 103 -7.56 -13.61 -22.14
CA ILE A 103 -6.59 -13.10 -21.17
C ILE A 103 -5.93 -11.80 -21.66
N ARG A 104 -5.46 -11.75 -22.91
CA ARG A 104 -4.81 -10.55 -23.48
C ARG A 104 -5.74 -9.34 -23.53
N ASN A 105 -7.02 -9.56 -23.81
CA ASN A 105 -8.05 -8.52 -23.82
C ASN A 105 -8.52 -8.12 -22.42
N ARG A 106 -7.97 -8.72 -21.36
CA ARG A 106 -8.36 -8.51 -19.94
C ARG A 106 -9.83 -8.83 -19.66
N ALA A 107 -10.44 -9.71 -20.46
CA ALA A 107 -11.78 -10.22 -20.19
C ALA A 107 -11.76 -11.18 -18.99
N VAL A 108 -10.67 -11.95 -18.85
CA VAL A 108 -10.43 -12.89 -17.75
C VAL A 108 -9.03 -12.73 -17.19
N TYR A 109 -8.82 -13.09 -15.91
CA TYR A 109 -7.51 -13.02 -15.25
C TYR A 109 -6.65 -14.27 -15.47
N GLY A 110 -7.30 -15.38 -15.79
CA GLY A 110 -6.65 -16.64 -16.16
C GLY A 110 -7.64 -17.58 -16.83
N ALA A 111 -7.13 -18.68 -17.35
CA ALA A 111 -7.90 -19.70 -18.02
C ALA A 111 -7.35 -21.09 -17.72
N VAL A 112 -8.22 -22.08 -17.52
CA VAL A 112 -7.80 -23.48 -17.50
C VAL A 112 -8.01 -24.06 -18.90
N VAL A 113 -6.92 -24.41 -19.56
CA VAL A 113 -6.91 -24.95 -20.92
C VAL A 113 -6.71 -26.46 -20.86
N LEU A 114 -7.68 -27.21 -21.40
CA LEU A 114 -7.58 -28.66 -21.54
C LEU A 114 -6.73 -28.99 -22.76
N THR A 115 -5.48 -29.38 -22.52
CA THR A 115 -4.57 -29.83 -23.58
C THR A 115 -4.59 -31.35 -23.70
N PRO A 116 -4.12 -31.93 -24.83
CA PRO A 116 -3.95 -33.38 -24.96
C PRO A 116 -3.02 -34.01 -23.91
N ALA A 117 -2.10 -33.22 -23.33
CA ALA A 117 -1.19 -33.66 -22.28
C ALA A 117 -1.77 -33.52 -20.85
N GLY A 118 -2.94 -32.88 -20.70
CA GLY A 118 -3.59 -32.60 -19.43
C GLY A 118 -4.03 -31.13 -19.29
N PRO A 119 -4.69 -30.76 -18.18
CA PRO A 119 -5.04 -29.37 -17.91
C PRO A 119 -3.77 -28.52 -17.76
N ALA A 120 -3.79 -27.33 -18.34
CA ALA A 120 -2.78 -26.28 -18.17
C ALA A 120 -3.46 -25.00 -17.65
N LEU A 121 -2.80 -24.29 -16.74
CA LEU A 121 -3.27 -22.99 -16.26
C LEU A 121 -2.60 -21.90 -17.07
N HIS A 122 -3.38 -21.09 -17.77
CA HIS A 122 -2.93 -19.91 -18.48
C HIS A 122 -3.24 -18.68 -17.62
N VAL A 123 -2.26 -17.82 -17.35
CA VAL A 123 -2.44 -16.61 -16.53
C VAL A 123 -1.83 -15.39 -17.21
N ALA A 124 -2.22 -14.20 -16.77
CA ALA A 124 -1.51 -12.96 -17.04
C ALA A 124 -0.91 -12.43 -15.74
N SER A 125 0.33 -12.80 -15.42
CA SER A 125 0.97 -12.32 -14.19
C SER A 125 1.14 -10.80 -14.19
N ALA A 126 1.35 -10.17 -15.35
CA ALA A 126 1.45 -8.71 -15.49
C ALA A 126 0.18 -7.97 -15.08
N ALA A 127 -0.99 -8.61 -15.16
CA ALA A 127 -2.26 -8.02 -14.74
C ALA A 127 -2.45 -8.08 -13.22
N GLY A 128 -1.81 -9.04 -12.54
CA GLY A 128 -1.94 -9.23 -11.11
C GLY A 128 -1.13 -10.42 -10.60
N PRO A 129 0.11 -10.22 -10.11
CA PRO A 129 0.97 -11.31 -9.64
C PRO A 129 0.37 -12.08 -8.46
N ALA A 130 -0.35 -11.38 -7.58
CA ALA A 130 -1.08 -11.98 -6.47
C ALA A 130 -2.21 -12.91 -6.97
N VAL A 131 -2.96 -12.49 -7.99
CA VAL A 131 -4.04 -13.30 -8.58
C VAL A 131 -3.47 -14.52 -9.29
N ALA A 132 -2.39 -14.36 -10.06
CA ALA A 132 -1.69 -15.48 -10.71
C ALA A 132 -1.19 -16.52 -9.68
N THR A 133 -0.70 -16.07 -8.52
CA THR A 133 -0.28 -16.95 -7.42
C THR A 133 -1.47 -17.70 -6.82
N LEU A 134 -2.58 -17.01 -6.54
CA LEU A 134 -3.81 -17.62 -6.02
C LEU A 134 -4.39 -18.64 -6.99
N LEU A 135 -4.44 -18.31 -8.29
CA LEU A 135 -4.91 -19.23 -9.33
C LEU A 135 -4.02 -20.47 -9.41
N THR A 136 -2.70 -20.28 -9.39
CA THR A 136 -1.75 -21.41 -9.39
C THR A 136 -1.98 -22.34 -8.20
N GLN A 137 -2.22 -21.77 -7.01
CA GLN A 137 -2.51 -22.54 -5.80
C GLN A 137 -3.86 -23.26 -5.88
N ALA A 138 -4.90 -22.58 -6.37
CA ALA A 138 -6.24 -23.15 -6.52
C ALA A 138 -6.27 -24.28 -7.56
N THR A 139 -5.54 -24.15 -8.67
CA THR A 139 -5.50 -25.17 -9.72
C THR A 139 -4.48 -26.27 -9.45
N ALA A 140 -3.59 -26.14 -8.47
CA ALA A 140 -2.58 -27.15 -8.14
C ALA A 140 -3.20 -28.52 -7.85
N GLN A 141 -4.44 -28.56 -7.37
CA GLN A 141 -5.19 -29.77 -7.03
C GLN A 141 -5.98 -30.37 -8.21
N LEU A 142 -6.05 -29.69 -9.36
CA LEU A 142 -6.78 -30.17 -10.55
C LEU A 142 -6.00 -31.21 -11.35
N GLY A 143 -4.67 -31.28 -11.18
CA GLY A 143 -3.80 -32.22 -11.87
C GLY A 143 -3.83 -33.62 -11.23
N PRO A 144 -3.52 -34.69 -12.00
CA PRO A 144 -3.48 -36.07 -11.50
C PRO A 144 -2.21 -36.33 -10.65
N GLY A 145 -2.09 -35.66 -9.51
CA GLY A 145 -0.96 -35.80 -8.59
C GLY A 145 0.35 -35.16 -9.06
N ARG A 146 0.32 -34.36 -10.14
CA ARG A 146 1.44 -33.51 -10.59
C ARG A 146 1.00 -32.04 -10.65
N PRO A 147 1.93 -31.09 -10.42
CA PRO A 147 1.63 -29.67 -10.58
C PRO A 147 1.10 -29.39 -11.98
N VAL A 148 -0.03 -28.68 -12.06
CA VAL A 148 -0.59 -28.20 -13.33
C VAL A 148 0.43 -27.24 -13.96
N PRO A 149 0.84 -27.46 -15.23
CA PRO A 149 1.75 -26.55 -15.90
C PRO A 149 1.11 -25.15 -16.01
N VAL A 150 1.88 -24.13 -15.61
CA VAL A 150 1.46 -22.74 -15.67
C VAL A 150 2.11 -22.08 -16.89
N VAL A 151 1.29 -21.58 -17.79
CA VAL A 151 1.69 -20.81 -18.97
C VAL A 151 1.33 -19.35 -18.72
N ASP A 152 2.33 -18.49 -18.74
CA ASP A 152 2.11 -17.07 -18.58
C ASP A 152 1.94 -16.42 -19.95
N VAL A 153 0.71 -16.06 -20.27
CA VAL A 153 0.33 -15.45 -21.56
C VAL A 153 0.79 -14.00 -21.62
N VAL A 154 0.81 -13.32 -20.47
CA VAL A 154 1.28 -11.93 -20.33
C VAL A 154 2.14 -11.84 -19.09
N ALA A 155 3.43 -12.11 -19.28
CA ALA A 155 4.40 -12.16 -18.20
C ALA A 155 4.70 -10.78 -17.61
N THR A 156 4.90 -10.76 -16.28
CA THR A 156 5.55 -9.67 -15.56
C THR A 156 6.95 -9.39 -16.08
N ASP A 157 7.50 -8.24 -15.67
CA ASP A 157 8.90 -7.92 -15.92
C ASP A 157 9.80 -9.04 -15.37
N PRO A 158 10.75 -9.57 -16.17
CA PRO A 158 11.63 -10.66 -15.73
C PRO A 158 12.51 -10.28 -14.52
N ASP A 159 12.81 -8.99 -14.33
CA ASP A 159 13.57 -8.50 -13.18
C ASP A 159 12.67 -8.24 -11.95
N ASP A 160 11.34 -8.21 -12.14
CA ASP A 160 10.35 -8.15 -11.07
C ASP A 160 9.18 -9.14 -11.26
N PRO A 161 9.42 -10.47 -11.19
CA PRO A 161 8.39 -11.47 -11.45
C PRO A 161 7.21 -11.42 -10.48
N ARG A 162 7.42 -10.85 -9.29
CA ARG A 162 6.43 -10.77 -8.20
C ARG A 162 5.78 -9.39 -8.04
N GLY A 163 6.13 -8.41 -8.87
CA GLY A 163 5.64 -7.03 -8.72
C GLY A 163 6.10 -6.35 -7.42
N ALA A 164 7.23 -6.79 -6.86
CA ALA A 164 7.78 -6.31 -5.61
C ALA A 164 8.26 -4.84 -5.69
N ALA A 165 8.60 -4.33 -6.88
CA ALA A 165 9.09 -2.96 -7.05
C ALA A 165 8.06 -1.92 -6.59
N PHE A 166 6.78 -2.16 -6.87
CA PHE A 166 5.69 -1.29 -6.43
C PHE A 166 5.58 -1.25 -4.90
N GLY A 167 5.60 -2.42 -4.26
CA GLY A 167 5.55 -2.53 -2.79
C GLY A 167 6.78 -1.92 -2.11
N ALA A 168 7.98 -2.17 -2.67
CA ALA A 168 9.23 -1.61 -2.18
C ALA A 168 9.26 -0.07 -2.27
N GLY A 169 8.65 0.52 -3.30
CA GLY A 169 8.52 1.97 -3.45
C GLY A 169 7.64 2.64 -2.38
N PHE A 170 6.70 1.90 -1.78
CA PHE A 170 5.80 2.44 -0.77
C PHE A 170 6.50 2.76 0.54
N LEU A 171 7.51 1.98 0.95
CA LEU A 171 8.22 2.20 2.21
C LEU A 171 8.97 3.55 2.25
N PRO A 172 9.81 3.91 1.25
CA PRO A 172 10.39 5.25 1.17
C PRO A 172 9.33 6.37 1.10
N LEU A 173 8.21 6.13 0.42
CA LEU A 173 7.11 7.09 0.32
C LEU A 173 6.45 7.32 1.68
N ALA A 174 6.22 6.26 2.45
CA ALA A 174 5.70 6.34 3.81
C ALA A 174 6.66 7.09 4.75
N ILE A 175 7.96 6.78 4.67
CA ILE A 175 9.01 7.46 5.47
C ILE A 175 9.03 8.96 5.15
N THR A 176 9.06 9.32 3.87
CA THR A 176 9.10 10.73 3.45
C THR A 176 7.82 11.48 3.78
N GLY A 177 6.65 10.84 3.67
CA GLY A 177 5.37 11.41 4.10
C GLY A 177 5.30 11.66 5.61
N LEU A 178 5.76 10.69 6.42
CA LEU A 178 5.85 10.84 7.87
C LEU A 178 6.82 11.97 8.26
N LEU A 179 7.99 12.00 7.62
CA LEU A 179 8.98 13.05 7.83
C LEU A 179 8.40 14.44 7.50
N ALA A 180 7.74 14.59 6.36
CA ALA A 180 7.10 15.84 5.96
C ALA A 180 6.04 16.30 6.97
N GLY A 181 5.21 15.38 7.48
CA GLY A 181 4.23 15.67 8.52
C GLY A 181 4.87 16.14 9.83
N VAL A 182 5.88 15.41 10.32
CA VAL A 182 6.62 15.75 11.55
C VAL A 182 7.30 17.10 11.43
N LEU A 183 8.05 17.35 10.34
CA LEU A 183 8.72 18.63 10.12
C LEU A 183 7.72 19.78 10.03
N THR A 184 6.56 19.57 9.39
CA THR A 184 5.53 20.60 9.30
C THR A 184 4.97 20.96 10.68
N VAL A 185 4.73 19.98 11.54
CA VAL A 185 4.24 20.24 12.91
C VAL A 185 5.28 20.97 13.76
N LEU A 186 6.57 20.64 13.59
CA LEU A 186 7.66 21.22 14.39
C LEU A 186 8.09 22.62 13.91
N LEU A 187 8.20 22.83 12.59
CA LEU A 187 8.80 24.04 12.02
C LEU A 187 7.77 25.11 11.66
N VAL A 188 6.49 24.74 11.43
CA VAL A 188 5.48 25.70 10.98
C VAL A 188 4.62 26.20 12.16
N PRO A 189 4.76 27.48 12.55
CA PRO A 189 3.88 28.09 13.55
C PRO A 189 2.50 28.40 12.94
N GLY A 190 1.44 28.14 13.71
CA GLY A 190 0.06 28.49 13.33
C GLY A 190 -0.69 27.39 12.57
N ARG A 191 -1.98 27.22 12.89
CA ARG A 191 -2.83 26.15 12.34
C ARG A 191 -3.07 26.31 10.83
N GLY A 192 -3.30 27.54 10.35
CA GLY A 192 -3.55 27.81 8.93
C GLY A 192 -2.32 27.55 8.04
N ALA A 193 -1.13 27.96 8.50
CA ALA A 193 0.11 27.72 7.78
C ALA A 193 0.45 26.22 7.68
N ARG A 194 0.12 25.42 8.70
CA ARG A 194 0.27 23.96 8.65
C ARG A 194 -0.64 23.31 7.61
N VAL A 195 -1.90 23.74 7.54
CA VAL A 195 -2.85 23.23 6.52
C VAL A 195 -2.38 23.59 5.11
N LEU A 196 -1.89 24.82 4.91
CA LEU A 196 -1.32 25.25 3.62
C LEU A 196 -0.04 24.48 3.27
N ALA A 197 0.86 24.25 4.22
CA ALA A 197 2.09 23.49 3.99
C ALA A 197 1.81 22.03 3.62
N LEU A 198 0.86 21.37 4.31
CA LEU A 198 0.42 20.02 3.97
C LEU A 198 -0.27 19.97 2.61
N GLY A 199 -1.12 20.96 2.30
CA GLY A 199 -1.75 21.09 0.98
C GLY A 199 -0.72 21.28 -0.13
N GLY A 200 0.29 22.13 0.09
CA GLY A 200 1.40 22.34 -0.85
C GLY A 200 2.24 21.08 -1.04
N PHE A 201 2.54 20.36 0.03
CA PHE A 201 3.25 19.07 -0.06
C PHE A 201 2.46 18.05 -0.89
N ALA A 202 1.14 17.93 -0.69
CA ALA A 202 0.29 17.02 -1.48
C ALA A 202 0.31 17.36 -2.98
N VAL A 203 0.24 18.66 -3.31
CA VAL A 203 0.31 19.14 -4.71
C VAL A 203 1.67 18.91 -5.34
N LEU A 204 2.77 19.03 -4.57
CA LEU A 204 4.13 18.84 -5.08
C LEU A 204 4.54 17.36 -5.17
N ALA A 205 4.07 16.52 -4.24
CA ALA A 205 4.34 15.09 -4.22
C ALA A 205 3.62 14.33 -5.35
N GLY A 206 2.42 14.76 -5.74
CA GLY A 206 1.61 14.15 -6.80
C GLY A 206 2.30 14.05 -8.17
N PRO A 207 2.81 15.15 -8.76
CA PRO A 207 3.40 15.13 -10.11
C PRO A 207 4.81 14.55 -10.17
N ALA A 208 5.52 14.38 -9.04
CA ALA A 208 6.88 13.84 -9.03
C ALA A 208 6.95 12.37 -9.48
N GLY A 209 5.87 11.60 -9.34
CA GLY A 209 5.77 10.22 -9.84
C GLY A 209 5.47 10.11 -11.34
N GLY A 210 4.66 11.02 -11.90
CA GLY A 210 4.22 10.96 -13.30
C GLY A 210 5.26 11.47 -14.31
N VAL A 211 6.09 12.44 -13.90
CA VAL A 211 6.99 13.15 -14.83
C VAL A 211 8.26 12.37 -15.19
N ARG A 212 8.66 11.36 -14.40
CA ARG A 212 9.84 10.52 -14.72
C ARG A 212 9.55 9.35 -15.67
N ALA A 213 8.34 8.81 -15.69
CA ALA A 213 7.95 7.75 -16.64
C ALA A 213 7.90 8.27 -18.10
N ALA A 214 7.49 9.52 -18.31
CA ALA A 214 7.43 10.15 -19.63
C ALA A 214 8.81 10.40 -20.29
N ARG A 215 9.91 10.40 -19.51
CA ARG A 215 11.27 10.62 -20.05
C ARG A 215 12.01 9.34 -20.45
N LEU A 216 11.49 8.17 -20.11
CA LEU A 216 12.10 6.87 -20.45
C LEU A 216 11.43 6.21 -21.66
N ALA A 217 10.18 6.57 -22.00
CA ALA A 217 9.49 6.12 -23.20
C ALA A 217 9.98 6.77 -24.52
N GLY A 218 10.92 7.72 -24.44
CA GLY A 218 11.42 8.49 -25.59
C GLY A 218 12.71 7.98 -26.23
N ARG A 219 13.26 6.84 -25.81
CA ARG A 219 14.47 6.27 -26.43
C ARG A 219 14.19 4.91 -27.04
N HIS A 220 13.57 4.92 -28.20
CA HIS A 220 13.73 3.82 -29.16
C HIS A 220 15.09 3.97 -29.86
N PRO A 221 16.03 3.03 -29.71
CA PRO A 221 17.08 2.85 -30.71
C PRO A 221 16.44 2.30 -32.00
N ARG A 222 16.81 2.92 -33.13
CA ARG A 222 16.55 2.40 -34.47
C ARG A 222 17.38 1.15 -34.74
#